data_AF-A0ABD4KVA7-F1
#
_entry.id   AF-A0ABD4KVA7-F1
#
_cell.length_a   1.000
_cell.length_b   1.000
_cell.length_c   1.000
_cell.angle_alpha   90.00
_cell.angle_beta   90.00
_cell.angle_gamma   90.00
#
_symmetry.space_group_name_H-M   'P 1'
#
loop_
_entity.id
_entity.type
_entity.pdbx_description
1 polymer ?
#
loop_
_entity_poly.entity_id
_entity_poly.type
_entity_poly.pdbx_seq_one_letter_code
_entity_poly.pdbx_strand_id
1 'polypeptide(L)'
;GFSFQGRPLELLSAMSGLEAREVLNTQPDIALALVDVVMETEHAGLDLVRHIREECKNRIIRLVLRTGQAGQAPEDTVIQE
;
A
#
# COMPACT_ATOMS: atom_id res chain seq x y z
N GLY A 1 -0.26 8.24 -21.78
CA GLY A 1 -0.20 8.27 -20.30
C GLY A 1 -1.60 8.41 -19.76
N PHE A 2 -1.82 8.05 -18.50
CA PHE A 2 -3.11 8.23 -17.83
C PHE A 2 -3.24 9.67 -17.33
N SER A 3 -4.47 10.20 -17.28
CA SER A 3 -4.74 11.51 -16.70
C SER A 3 -6.07 11.52 -15.95
N PHE A 4 -6.14 12.30 -14.88
CA PHE A 4 -7.34 12.52 -14.08
C PHE A 4 -7.53 14.02 -13.88
N GLN A 5 -8.72 14.53 -14.24
CA GLN A 5 -9.03 15.97 -14.22
C GLN A 5 -7.98 16.83 -14.95
N GLY A 6 -7.46 16.32 -16.07
CA GLY A 6 -6.44 17.00 -16.87
C GLY A 6 -5.03 17.01 -16.27
N ARG A 7 -4.80 16.34 -15.14
CA ARG A 7 -3.46 16.16 -14.54
C ARG A 7 -2.92 14.77 -14.90
N PRO A 8 -1.63 14.64 -15.25
CA PRO A 8 -1.03 13.35 -15.54
C PRO A 8 -1.03 12.46 -14.29
N LEU A 9 -1.23 11.16 -14.50
CA LEU A 9 -1.09 10.13 -13.49
C LEU A 9 0.10 9.25 -13.84
N GLU A 10 0.98 9.07 -12.87
CA GLU A 10 2.02 8.06 -12.89
C GLU A 10 1.55 6.85 -12.07
N LEU A 11 1.69 5.66 -12.66
CA LEU A 11 1.34 4.40 -12.01
C LEU A 11 2.63 3.62 -11.80
N LEU A 12 2.94 3.38 -10.53
CA LEU A 12 4.06 2.55 -10.11
C LEU A 12 3.50 1.18 -9.71
N SER A 13 4.23 0.13 -10.07
CA SER A 13 3.87 -1.25 -9.75
C SER A 13 4.99 -1.87 -8.92
N ALA A 14 4.61 -2.57 -7.86
CA ALA A 14 5.49 -3.43 -7.08
C ALA A 14 4.82 -4.80 -6.96
N MET A 15 5.58 -5.85 -7.24
CA MET A 15 5.09 -7.24 -7.28
C MET A 15 5.38 -8.00 -5.97
N SER A 16 6.05 -7.35 -5.02
CA SER A 16 6.43 -7.90 -3.72
C SER A 16 6.43 -6.81 -2.64
N GLY A 17 6.36 -7.21 -1.37
CA GLY A 17 6.52 -6.29 -0.25
C GLY A 17 7.89 -5.61 -0.24
N LEU A 18 8.94 -6.31 -0.70
CA LEU A 18 10.29 -5.77 -0.81
C LEU A 18 10.37 -4.66 -1.88
N GLU A 19 9.89 -4.93 -3.10
CA GLU A 19 9.86 -3.94 -4.18
C GLU A 19 9.03 -2.72 -3.78
N ALA A 20 7.92 -2.92 -3.07
CA ALA A 20 7.10 -1.81 -2.61
C ALA A 20 7.87 -0.89 -1.67
N ARG A 21 8.68 -1.44 -0.76
CA ARG A 21 9.55 -0.66 0.14
C ARG A 21 10.62 0.11 -0.63
N GLU A 22 11.22 -0.50 -1.64
CA GLU A 22 12.20 0.18 -2.50
C GLU A 22 11.57 1.36 -3.26
N VAL A 23 10.37 1.16 -3.82
CA VAL A 23 9.59 2.22 -4.48
C VAL A 23 9.26 3.35 -3.50
N LEU A 24 8.80 3.03 -2.28
CA LEU A 24 8.48 4.04 -1.27
C LEU A 24 9.70 4.84 -0.79
N ASN A 25 10.86 4.21 -0.73
CA ASN A 25 12.11 4.88 -0.36
C ASN A 25 12.65 5.78 -1.47
N THR A 26 12.36 5.46 -2.73
CA THR A 26 12.84 6.23 -3.90
C THR A 26 11.84 7.30 -4.34
N GLN A 27 10.55 7.11 -4.08
CA GLN A 27 9.46 8.02 -4.46
C GLN A 27 8.68 8.52 -3.23
N PRO A 28 9.10 9.64 -2.61
CA PRO A 28 8.49 10.12 -1.37
C PRO A 28 7.09 10.76 -1.54
N ASP A 29 6.68 11.11 -2.76
CA ASP A 29 5.48 11.89 -3.06
C ASP A 29 4.31 11.05 -3.60
N ILE A 30 4.30 9.74 -3.34
CA ILE A 30 3.17 8.88 -3.69
C ILE A 30 1.92 9.32 -2.91
N ALA A 31 0.89 9.73 -3.65
CA ALA A 31 -0.38 10.18 -3.07
C ALA A 31 -1.26 9.02 -2.57
N LEU A 32 -1.21 7.87 -3.26
CA LEU A 32 -2.07 6.72 -2.99
C LEU A 32 -1.37 5.40 -3.36
N ALA A 33 -1.56 4.38 -2.53
CA ALA A 33 -1.19 3.00 -2.84
C ALA A 33 -2.40 2.07 -2.71
N LEU A 34 -2.56 1.19 -3.70
CA LEU A 34 -3.46 0.04 -3.64
C LEU A 34 -2.64 -1.14 -3.15
N VAL A 35 -2.98 -1.67 -1.97
CA VAL A 35 -2.18 -2.72 -1.32
C VAL A 35 -3.04 -3.97 -1.21
N ASP A 36 -2.53 -5.10 -1.71
CA ASP A 36 -3.18 -6.39 -1.47
C ASP A 36 -2.78 -6.91 -0.08
N VAL A 37 -3.74 -7.40 0.70
CA VAL A 37 -3.48 -7.92 2.05
C VAL A 37 -2.71 -9.23 1.98
N VAL A 38 -3.08 -10.11 1.03
CA VAL A 38 -2.50 -11.44 0.87
C VAL A 38 -1.64 -11.44 -0.38
N MET A 39 -0.32 -11.47 -0.19
CA MET A 39 0.67 -11.48 -1.27
C MET A 39 1.62 -12.67 -1.10
N GLU A 40 2.88 -12.42 -0.71
CA GLU A 40 3.84 -13.50 -0.42
C GLU A 40 3.49 -14.27 0.86
N THR A 41 2.82 -13.60 1.80
CA THR A 41 2.29 -14.17 3.03
C THR A 41 0.87 -13.66 3.27
N GLU A 42 0.13 -14.29 4.20
CA GLU A 42 -1.24 -13.90 4.58
C GLU A 42 -1.34 -12.47 5.16
N HIS A 43 -0.23 -11.89 5.59
CA HIS A 43 -0.18 -10.57 6.23
C HIS A 43 0.81 -9.60 5.58
N ALA A 44 1.40 -9.95 4.44
CA ALA A 44 2.42 -9.15 3.77
C ALA A 44 1.96 -7.70 3.50
N GLY A 45 0.70 -7.52 3.10
CA GLY A 45 0.12 -6.19 2.88
C GLY A 45 0.02 -5.37 4.17
N LEU A 46 -0.33 -6.00 5.29
CA LEU A 46 -0.42 -5.33 6.59
C LEU A 46 0.97 -4.97 7.12
N ASP A 47 1.95 -5.85 6.96
CA ASP A 47 3.34 -5.56 7.31
C ASP A 47 3.90 -4.38 6.49
N LEU A 48 3.52 -4.26 5.22
CA LEU A 48 3.86 -3.10 4.39
C LEU A 48 3.17 -1.83 4.89
N VAL A 49 1.89 -1.88 5.25
CA VAL A 49 1.17 -0.74 5.85
C VAL A 49 1.88 -0.27 7.12
N ARG A 50 2.25 -1.20 8.01
CA ARG A 50 2.98 -0.88 9.25
C ARG A 50 4.29 -0.19 8.94
N HIS A 51 5.08 -0.73 8.01
CA HIS A 51 6.33 -0.11 7.56
C HIS A 51 6.13 1.34 7.10
N ILE A 52 5.12 1.60 6.26
CA ILE A 52 4.80 2.96 5.76
C ILE A 52 4.47 3.91 6.90
N ARG A 53 3.70 3.46 7.91
CA ARG A 53 3.22 4.30 9.01
C ARG A 53 4.24 4.53 10.12
N GLU A 54 5.00 3.50 10.47
CA GLU A 54 5.91 3.51 11.62
C GLU A 54 7.33 3.87 11.22
N GLU A 55 7.85 3.26 10.16
CA GLU A 55 9.24 3.44 9.73
C GLU A 55 9.38 4.64 8.79
N CYS A 56 8.62 4.68 7.69
CA CYS A 56 8.65 5.82 6.76
C CYS A 56 7.96 7.07 7.36
N LYS A 57 7.15 6.89 8.42
CA LYS A 57 6.32 7.94 9.05
C LYS A 57 5.46 8.71 8.05
N ASN A 58 5.13 8.10 6.93
CA ASN A 58 4.33 8.74 5.89
C ASN A 58 2.86 8.56 6.26
N ARG A 59 2.29 9.56 6.93
CA ARG A 59 0.86 9.60 7.29
C ARG A 59 -0.03 10.22 6.22
N ILE A 60 0.57 10.83 5.19
CA ILE A 60 -0.15 11.57 4.15
C ILE A 60 -0.63 10.64 3.05
N ILE A 61 0.18 9.64 2.67
CA ILE A 61 -0.18 8.66 1.65
C ILE A 61 -1.47 7.91 2.02
N ARG A 62 -2.40 7.86 1.06
CA ARG A 62 -3.65 7.09 1.20
C ARG A 62 -3.40 5.63 0.88
N LEU A 63 -3.71 4.74 1.82
CA LEU A 63 -3.57 3.30 1.64
C LEU A 63 -4.96 2.71 1.47
N VAL A 64 -5.21 2.07 0.33
CA VAL A 64 -6.45 1.34 0.06
C VAL A 64 -6.11 -0.14 0.07
N LEU A 65 -6.55 -0.83 1.10
CA LEU A 65 -6.36 -2.27 1.22
C LEU A 65 -7.42 -2.98 0.38
N ARG A 66 -6.98 -3.83 -0.54
CA ARG A 66 -7.83 -4.78 -1.26
C ARG A 66 -7.51 -6.18 -0.73
N THR A 67 -8.52 -6.98 -0.45
CA THR A 67 -8.38 -8.41 -0.15
C THR A 67 -9.07 -9.21 -1.24
N GLY A 68 -8.41 -10.24 -1.76
CA GLY A 68 -9.01 -11.19 -2.70
C GLY A 68 -9.94 -12.23 -2.06
N GLN A 69 -9.94 -12.32 -0.72
CA GLN A 69 -10.71 -13.31 0.05
C GLN A 69 -11.49 -12.59 1.16
N ALA A 70 -12.81 -12.51 1.00
CA ALA A 70 -13.71 -11.79 1.91
C ALA A 70 -13.78 -12.34 3.35
N GLY A 71 -12.98 -13.35 3.73
CA GLY A 71 -13.09 -14.03 5.02
C GLY A 71 -11.77 -14.34 5.75
N GLN A 72 -10.61 -13.82 5.30
CA GLN A 72 -9.31 -14.11 5.93
C GLN A 72 -8.47 -12.89 6.35
N ALA A 73 -8.88 -11.67 6.01
CA ALA A 73 -8.30 -10.48 6.64
C ALA A 73 -9.03 -10.26 7.97
N PRO A 74 -8.35 -10.24 9.13
CA PRO A 74 -8.98 -9.90 10.39
C PRO A 74 -9.38 -8.43 10.34
N GLU A 75 -10.63 -8.19 9.98
CA GLU A 75 -11.24 -6.87 9.86
C GLU A 75 -11.12 -6.04 11.14
N ASP A 76 -11.00 -6.70 12.30
CA ASP A 76 -10.77 -6.08 13.60
C ASP A 76 -9.34 -5.52 13.79
N THR A 77 -8.30 -6.15 13.22
CA THR A 77 -6.90 -5.68 13.38
C THR A 77 -6.58 -4.46 12.51
N VAL A 78 -7.37 -4.23 11.46
CA VAL A 78 -7.11 -3.15 10.48
C VAL A 78 -7.67 -1.80 10.94
N ILE A 79 -8.63 -1.80 11.88
CA ILE A 79 -9.37 -0.59 12.30
C ILE A 79 -8.88 -0.06 13.67
N GLN A 80 -8.16 -0.86 14.45
CA GLN A 80 -7.56 -0.42 15.72
C GLN A 80 -6.04 -0.27 15.60
N GLU A 81 -5.58 0.91 15.15
CA GLU A 81 -4.43 1.69 15.67
C GLU A 81 -4.10 2.93 14.81
#